data_AF-A0A0W0TBF2-F1
#
_entry.id   AF-A0A0W0TBF2-F1
#
_cell.length_a   1.000
_cell.length_b   1.000
_cell.length_c   1.000
_cell.angle_alpha   90.00
_cell.angle_beta   90.00
_cell.angle_gamma   90.00
#
_symmetry.space_group_name_H-M   'P 1'
#
loop_
_entity.id
_entity.type
_entity.pdbx_description
1 polymer ?
#
loop_
_entity_poly.entity_id
_entity_poly.type
_entity_poly.pdbx_seq_one_letter_code
_entity_poly.pdbx_strand_id
1 'polypeptide(L)'
;MLRALNKISGAAVGFVLYPIKSAIVNAFIIIGTFVLATIIILGLPILSAIQAFRTNEDDRLGYAIASLILTGLLTFFIGVPFAIIVLAAELTLAINDVIRSFIAGTLDGYNEGLFSHVINRFLFDFSYFSTSLTGIVEYVRTLATFVAPHNDPQPMDEAAFAALHDKTGQEVVFSPLSEEELASAQEKEGIKTILDKYIDLDARLTKLDQEIARGQTPYNSDLDEMMMMDIEIPVLVVKMFEVSPDQWRAVPGTTKISCDIQLNRWLGSENNSHPTTREPMDNANPHEDKNTKYVITPYTSKKDSKELVEAADLIRKELAKVEVSLPEAGLGVVKGVSSLVNQMFFGQGVVSPATPTATQGYTP
;
A
#
# COMPACT_ATOMS: atom_id res chain seq x y z
N MET A 1 19.10 -35.29 18.07
CA MET A 1 18.79 -34.74 19.41
C MET A 1 18.31 -33.29 19.35
N LEU A 2 19.02 -32.37 18.69
CA LEU A 2 18.64 -30.95 18.56
C LEU A 2 17.24 -30.73 17.96
N ARG A 3 16.84 -31.50 16.94
CA ARG A 3 15.49 -31.39 16.34
C ARG A 3 14.37 -31.75 17.31
N ALA A 4 14.55 -32.78 18.15
CA ALA A 4 13.56 -33.18 19.14
C ALA A 4 13.46 -32.13 20.26
N LEU A 5 14.60 -31.59 20.69
CA LEU A 5 14.65 -30.50 21.66
C LEU A 5 13.93 -29.25 21.14
N ASN A 6 14.15 -28.89 19.86
CA ASN A 6 13.49 -27.74 19.23
C ASN A 6 11.96 -27.93 19.18
N LYS A 7 11.49 -29.12 18.79
CA LYS A 7 10.05 -29.45 18.81
C LYS A 7 9.42 -29.41 20.19
N ILE A 8 10.09 -29.96 21.20
CA ILE A 8 9.59 -29.93 22.58
C ILE A 8 9.58 -28.48 23.10
N SER A 9 10.62 -27.70 22.81
CA SER A 9 10.68 -26.29 23.20
C SER A 9 9.62 -25.43 22.50
N GLY A 10 9.38 -25.67 21.21
CA GLY A 10 8.33 -25.02 20.44
C GLY A 10 6.94 -25.34 20.99
N ALA A 11 6.67 -26.62 21.28
CA ALA A 11 5.41 -27.05 21.90
C ALA A 11 5.20 -26.42 23.28
N ALA A 12 6.22 -26.41 24.14
CA ALA A 12 6.14 -25.80 25.47
C ALA A 12 5.90 -24.28 25.41
N VAL A 13 6.54 -23.59 24.47
CA VAL A 13 6.37 -22.16 24.27
C VAL A 13 5.00 -21.84 23.68
N GLY A 14 4.55 -22.60 22.68
CA GLY A 14 3.21 -22.43 22.07
C GLY A 14 2.10 -22.69 23.07
N PHE A 15 2.24 -23.73 23.89
CA PHE A 15 1.33 -24.05 25.00
C PHE A 15 1.11 -22.88 25.96
N VAL A 16 2.16 -22.11 26.26
CA VAL A 16 2.07 -20.97 27.19
C VAL A 16 1.62 -19.69 26.47
N LEU A 17 2.25 -19.35 25.35
CA LEU A 17 2.06 -18.05 24.70
C LEU A 17 0.71 -17.93 24.01
N TYR A 18 0.24 -18.97 23.32
CA TYR A 18 -0.99 -18.88 22.52
C TYR A 18 -2.24 -18.60 23.37
N PRO A 19 -2.49 -19.30 24.50
CA PRO A 19 -3.61 -18.99 25.40
C PRO A 19 -3.52 -17.59 25.99
N ILE A 20 -2.32 -17.14 26.37
CA ILE A 20 -2.10 -15.79 26.92
C ILE A 20 -2.50 -14.74 25.87
N LYS A 21 -2.05 -14.90 24.62
CA LYS A 21 -2.45 -13.98 23.54
C LYS A 21 -3.95 -13.98 23.32
N SER A 22 -4.56 -15.17 23.23
CA SER A 22 -6.01 -15.29 23.04
C SER A 22 -6.79 -14.62 24.17
N ALA A 23 -6.36 -14.81 25.42
CA ALA A 23 -6.96 -14.13 26.56
C ALA A 23 -6.84 -12.60 26.48
N ILE A 24 -5.66 -12.08 26.10
CA ILE A 24 -5.43 -10.63 25.94
C ILE A 24 -6.31 -10.06 24.82
N VAL A 25 -6.32 -10.69 23.64
CA VAL A 25 -7.12 -10.23 22.49
C VAL A 25 -8.61 -10.24 22.82
N ASN A 26 -9.11 -11.33 23.41
CA ASN A 26 -10.51 -11.44 23.79
C ASN A 26 -10.88 -10.47 24.93
N ALA A 27 -9.98 -10.20 25.87
CA ALA A 27 -10.21 -9.18 26.89
C ALA A 27 -10.38 -7.78 26.26
N PHE A 28 -9.55 -7.42 25.28
CA PHE A 28 -9.72 -6.14 24.55
C PHE A 28 -11.04 -6.06 23.79
N ILE A 29 -11.48 -7.17 23.18
CA ILE A 29 -12.78 -7.23 22.48
C ILE A 29 -13.93 -7.02 23.46
N ILE A 30 -13.96 -7.76 24.58
CA ILE A 30 -15.00 -7.63 25.60
C ILE A 30 -15.04 -6.20 26.18
N ILE A 31 -13.87 -5.61 26.45
CA ILE A 31 -13.78 -4.21 26.90
C ILE A 31 -14.33 -3.27 25.83
N GLY A 32 -13.95 -3.45 24.57
CA GLY A 32 -14.45 -2.67 23.44
C GLY A 32 -15.97 -2.76 23.30
N THR A 33 -16.53 -3.96 23.37
CA THR A 33 -17.98 -4.22 23.33
C THR A 33 -18.70 -3.57 24.50
N PHE A 34 -18.14 -3.67 25.72
CA PHE A 34 -18.70 -3.02 26.91
C PHE A 34 -18.74 -1.49 26.78
N VAL A 35 -17.64 -0.88 26.30
CA VAL A 35 -17.57 0.57 26.06
C VAL A 35 -18.59 0.98 24.99
N LEU A 36 -18.66 0.26 23.87
CA LEU A 36 -19.60 0.53 22.80
C LEU A 36 -21.06 0.42 23.28
N ALA A 37 -21.40 -0.65 24.02
CA ALA A 37 -22.72 -0.84 24.60
C ALA A 37 -23.08 0.31 25.55
N THR A 38 -22.14 0.76 26.39
CA THR A 38 -22.34 1.89 27.30
C THR A 38 -22.62 3.20 26.53
N ILE A 39 -21.84 3.47 25.47
CA ILE A 39 -22.04 4.62 24.59
C ILE A 39 -23.43 4.56 23.93
N ILE A 40 -23.87 3.40 23.45
CA ILE A 40 -25.18 3.24 22.83
C ILE A 40 -26.30 3.45 23.84
N ILE A 41 -26.22 2.81 25.02
CA ILE A 41 -27.28 2.85 26.04
C ILE A 41 -27.46 4.26 26.59
N LEU A 42 -26.38 5.00 26.83
CA LEU A 42 -26.41 6.36 27.36
C LEU A 42 -26.53 7.43 26.28
N GLY A 43 -25.87 7.23 25.14
CA GLY A 43 -25.80 8.19 24.05
C GLY A 43 -27.07 8.26 23.22
N LEU A 44 -27.73 7.13 22.93
CA LEU A 44 -28.96 7.14 22.13
C LEU A 44 -30.09 8.00 22.74
N PRO A 45 -30.41 7.89 24.04
CA PRO A 45 -31.42 8.76 24.65
C PRO A 45 -31.07 10.25 24.56
N ILE A 46 -29.79 10.60 24.75
CA ILE A 46 -29.32 11.99 24.65
C ILE A 46 -29.46 12.50 23.21
N LEU A 47 -29.03 11.71 22.22
CA LEU A 47 -29.14 12.07 20.80
C LEU A 47 -30.61 12.21 20.38
N SER A 48 -31.48 11.30 20.83
CA SER A 48 -32.93 11.33 20.60
C SER A 48 -33.54 12.61 21.16
N ALA A 49 -33.19 12.99 22.39
CA ALA A 49 -33.65 14.21 23.04
C ALA A 49 -33.18 15.49 22.30
N ILE A 50 -31.91 15.52 21.87
CA ILE A 50 -31.36 16.62 21.06
C ILE A 50 -32.10 16.75 19.73
N GLN A 51 -32.40 15.62 19.07
CA GLN A 51 -33.15 15.63 17.83
C GLN A 51 -34.58 16.13 18.05
N ALA A 52 -35.29 15.62 19.06
CA ALA A 52 -36.64 16.05 19.41
C ALA A 52 -36.71 17.55 19.78
N PHE A 53 -35.70 18.08 20.47
CA PHE A 53 -35.58 19.51 20.76
C PHE A 53 -35.44 20.37 19.49
N ARG A 54 -34.74 19.85 18.47
CA ARG A 54 -34.50 20.58 17.21
C ARG A 54 -35.69 20.55 16.27
N THR A 55 -36.50 19.50 16.29
CA THR A 55 -37.55 19.26 15.30
C THR A 55 -38.92 19.83 15.67
N ASN A 56 -39.23 20.02 16.96
CA ASN A 56 -40.57 20.46 17.39
C ASN A 56 -40.55 21.95 17.74
N GLU A 57 -41.37 22.79 17.08
CA GLU A 57 -41.32 24.25 17.29
C GLU A 57 -42.14 24.71 18.50
N ASP A 58 -43.27 24.06 18.78
CA ASP A 58 -44.25 24.54 19.75
C ASP A 58 -43.90 24.21 21.21
N ASP A 59 -43.27 23.06 21.48
CA ASP A 59 -42.87 22.64 22.83
C ASP A 59 -41.54 21.86 22.82
N ARG A 60 -40.46 22.56 22.47
CA ARG A 60 -39.11 21.98 22.36
C ARG A 60 -38.68 21.19 23.60
N LEU A 61 -38.95 21.76 24.78
CA LEU A 61 -38.47 21.19 26.04
C LEU A 61 -39.30 19.98 26.45
N GLY A 62 -40.64 20.06 26.36
CA GLY A 62 -41.53 18.95 26.70
C GLY A 62 -41.26 17.72 25.84
N TYR A 63 -41.14 17.90 24.51
CA TYR A 63 -40.82 16.81 23.59
C TYR A 63 -39.42 16.23 23.81
N ALA A 64 -38.41 17.06 24.09
CA ALA A 64 -37.06 16.58 24.37
C ALA A 64 -37.00 15.72 25.64
N ILE A 65 -37.68 16.14 26.72
CA ILE A 65 -37.76 15.38 27.97
C ILE A 65 -38.52 14.06 27.75
N ALA A 66 -39.67 14.11 27.06
CA ALA A 66 -40.45 12.91 26.76
C ALA A 66 -39.66 11.91 25.91
N SER A 67 -38.95 12.38 24.89
CA SER A 67 -38.06 11.57 24.05
C SER A 67 -36.92 10.96 24.86
N LEU A 68 -36.25 11.73 25.72
CA LEU A 68 -35.20 11.24 26.61
C LEU A 68 -35.71 10.10 27.50
N ILE A 69 -36.86 10.28 28.14
CA ILE A 69 -37.47 9.27 29.02
C ILE A 69 -37.85 8.03 28.22
N LEU A 70 -38.54 8.20 27.09
CA LEU A 70 -39.03 7.08 26.29
C LEU A 70 -37.86 6.26 25.71
N THR A 71 -36.89 6.92 25.08
CA THR A 71 -35.70 6.24 24.55
C THR A 71 -34.85 5.68 25.68
N GLY A 72 -34.73 6.36 26.83
CA GLY A 72 -34.02 5.86 28.00
C GLY A 72 -34.65 4.60 28.60
N LEU A 73 -35.98 4.54 28.69
CA LEU A 73 -36.68 3.32 29.11
C LEU A 73 -36.47 2.20 28.09
N LEU A 74 -36.52 2.50 26.79
CA LEU A 74 -36.27 1.53 25.73
C LEU A 74 -34.84 0.96 25.80
N THR A 75 -33.82 1.81 25.90
CA THR A 75 -32.42 1.37 25.99
C THR A 75 -32.15 0.65 27.31
N PHE A 76 -32.82 1.01 28.40
CA PHE A 76 -32.70 0.30 29.66
C PHE A 76 -33.34 -1.10 29.60
N PHE A 77 -34.60 -1.22 29.17
CA PHE A 77 -35.32 -2.49 29.20
C PHE A 77 -34.96 -3.45 28.06
N ILE A 78 -34.49 -2.93 26.92
CA ILE A 78 -34.09 -3.76 25.77
C ILE A 78 -32.57 -3.78 25.62
N GLY A 79 -31.93 -2.60 25.66
CA GLY A 79 -30.50 -2.48 25.42
C GLY A 79 -29.64 -3.15 26.49
N VAL A 80 -29.97 -3.01 27.79
CA VAL A 80 -29.20 -3.65 28.87
C VAL A 80 -29.28 -5.18 28.79
N PRO A 81 -30.47 -5.83 28.70
CA PRO A 81 -30.53 -7.28 28.53
C PRO A 81 -29.82 -7.76 27.27
N PHE A 82 -29.96 -7.05 26.16
CA PHE A 82 -29.26 -7.39 24.92
C PHE A 82 -27.74 -7.33 25.09
N ALA A 83 -27.20 -6.27 25.71
CA ALA A 83 -25.78 -6.13 26.00
C ALA A 83 -25.27 -7.27 26.91
N ILE A 84 -26.04 -7.67 27.92
CA ILE A 84 -25.71 -8.81 28.79
C ILE A 84 -25.62 -10.11 27.97
N ILE A 85 -26.57 -10.36 27.07
CA ILE A 85 -26.57 -11.55 26.21
C ILE A 85 -25.32 -11.56 25.30
N VAL A 86 -25.01 -10.42 24.67
CA VAL A 86 -23.83 -10.28 23.80
C VAL A 86 -22.54 -10.54 24.59
N LEU A 87 -22.38 -9.91 25.76
CA LEU A 87 -21.19 -10.10 26.60
C LEU A 87 -21.05 -11.55 27.10
N ALA A 88 -22.16 -12.22 27.43
CA ALA A 88 -22.16 -13.63 27.82
C ALA A 88 -21.76 -14.54 26.65
N ALA A 89 -22.22 -14.24 25.43
CA ALA A 89 -21.81 -14.96 24.24
C ALA A 89 -20.32 -14.74 23.94
N GLU A 90 -19.83 -13.51 24.02
CA GLU A 90 -18.40 -13.18 23.84
C GLU A 90 -17.52 -13.89 24.88
N LEU A 91 -17.94 -13.94 26.15
CA LEU A 91 -17.21 -14.65 27.19
C LEU A 91 -17.13 -16.16 26.89
N THR A 92 -18.23 -16.74 26.39
CA THR A 92 -18.26 -18.16 26.01
C THR A 92 -17.32 -18.45 24.84
N LEU A 93 -17.31 -17.58 23.82
CA LEU A 93 -16.38 -17.66 22.69
C LEU A 93 -14.92 -17.47 23.14
N ALA A 94 -14.66 -16.52 24.04
CA ALA A 94 -13.33 -16.27 24.57
C ALA A 94 -12.75 -17.48 25.30
N ILE A 95 -13.57 -18.17 26.12
CA ILE A 95 -13.16 -19.41 26.79
C ILE A 95 -12.82 -20.49 25.75
N ASN A 96 -13.66 -20.65 24.73
CA ASN A 96 -13.43 -21.63 23.68
C ASN A 96 -12.15 -21.32 22.87
N ASP A 97 -11.91 -20.04 22.54
CA ASP A 97 -10.72 -19.58 21.83
C ASP A 97 -9.44 -19.81 22.63
N VAL A 98 -9.48 -19.63 23.96
CA VAL A 98 -8.34 -19.92 24.84
C VAL A 98 -8.02 -21.42 24.84
N ILE A 99 -9.03 -22.28 24.94
CA ILE A 99 -8.87 -23.75 24.87
C ILE A 99 -8.35 -24.17 23.50
N ARG A 100 -8.91 -23.61 22.42
CA ARG A 100 -8.46 -23.89 21.05
C ARG A 100 -7.02 -23.43 20.84
N SER A 101 -6.67 -22.25 21.32
CA SER A 101 -5.32 -21.68 21.21
C SER A 101 -4.29 -22.50 21.97
N PHE A 102 -4.68 -23.10 23.09
CA PHE A 102 -3.85 -24.03 23.84
C PHE A 102 -3.51 -25.29 23.02
N ILE A 103 -4.53 -25.92 22.43
CA ILE A 103 -4.35 -27.12 21.59
C ILE A 103 -3.53 -26.77 20.35
N ALA A 104 -3.88 -25.68 19.67
CA ALA A 104 -3.20 -25.20 18.48
C ALA A 104 -1.74 -24.86 18.75
N GLY A 105 -1.43 -24.13 19.83
CA GLY A 105 -0.06 -23.77 20.17
C GLY A 105 0.83 -24.97 20.46
N THR A 106 0.28 -26.01 21.09
CA THR A 106 0.99 -27.27 21.32
C THR A 106 1.28 -28.01 20.01
N LEU A 107 0.29 -28.11 19.12
CA LEU A 107 0.43 -28.78 17.82
C LEU A 107 1.35 -28.03 16.86
N ASP A 108 1.17 -26.72 16.71
CA ASP A 108 1.99 -25.87 15.85
C ASP A 108 3.45 -25.89 16.30
N GLY A 109 3.68 -25.72 17.62
CA GLY A 109 5.02 -25.77 18.19
C GLY A 109 5.73 -27.12 18.00
N TYR A 110 4.99 -28.22 18.03
CA TYR A 110 5.54 -29.57 17.82
C TYR A 110 5.79 -29.90 16.33
N ASN A 111 4.86 -29.49 15.45
CA ASN A 111 4.89 -29.82 14.03
C ASN A 111 5.92 -28.98 13.29
N GLU A 112 5.84 -27.66 13.42
CA GLU A 112 6.73 -26.71 12.75
C GLU A 112 8.12 -26.69 13.43
N GLY A 113 8.17 -27.07 14.71
CA GLY A 113 9.40 -27.40 15.40
C GLY A 113 10.41 -26.27 15.51
N LEU A 114 9.98 -25.02 15.30
CA LEU A 114 10.79 -23.82 15.34
C LEU A 114 10.20 -22.85 16.35
N PHE A 115 10.94 -22.60 17.43
CA PHE A 115 10.63 -21.54 18.41
C PHE A 115 10.31 -20.21 17.73
N SER A 116 11.07 -19.84 16.69
CA SER A 116 10.84 -18.61 15.92
C SER A 116 9.48 -18.55 15.24
N HIS A 117 8.95 -19.68 14.72
CA HIS A 117 7.63 -19.71 14.09
C HIS A 117 6.52 -19.38 15.09
N VAL A 118 6.56 -20.00 16.28
CA VAL A 118 5.60 -19.76 17.36
C VAL A 118 5.63 -18.30 17.81
N ILE A 119 6.83 -17.72 17.96
CA ILE A 119 7.00 -16.30 18.33
C ILE A 119 6.49 -15.38 17.23
N ASN A 120 6.82 -15.65 15.96
CA ASN A 120 6.37 -14.84 14.83
C ASN A 120 4.85 -14.80 14.75
N ARG A 121 4.20 -15.96 14.84
CA ARG A 121 2.74 -16.09 14.84
C ARG A 121 2.10 -15.43 16.07
N PHE A 122 2.73 -15.56 17.23
CA PHE A 122 2.33 -14.85 18.44
C PHE A 122 2.47 -13.32 18.28
N LEU A 123 3.41 -12.78 17.52
CA LEU A 123 3.55 -11.33 17.37
C LEU A 123 2.62 -10.73 16.30
N PHE A 124 2.43 -11.41 15.15
CA PHE A 124 1.83 -10.78 13.97
C PHE A 124 0.39 -11.21 13.65
N ASP A 125 -0.03 -12.43 14.00
CA ASP A 125 -1.36 -12.93 13.61
C ASP A 125 -2.38 -12.73 14.74
N PHE A 126 -3.16 -11.65 14.76
CA PHE A 126 -4.14 -11.41 15.84
C PHE A 126 -5.47 -12.15 15.62
N SER A 127 -5.95 -12.22 14.37
CA SER A 127 -7.22 -12.87 14.01
C SER A 127 -7.24 -14.36 14.35
N TYR A 128 -6.09 -15.04 14.27
CA TYR A 128 -5.98 -16.45 14.60
C TYR A 128 -6.38 -16.79 16.05
N PHE A 129 -6.24 -15.84 16.98
CA PHE A 129 -6.45 -16.06 18.42
C PHE A 129 -7.83 -15.65 18.92
N SER A 130 -8.70 -15.11 18.05
CA SER A 130 -10.05 -14.71 18.40
C SER A 130 -11.04 -14.91 17.26
N THR A 131 -12.04 -15.74 17.51
CA THR A 131 -13.16 -15.98 16.59
C THR A 131 -13.99 -14.70 16.40
N SER A 132 -14.22 -13.94 17.48
CA SER A 132 -14.92 -12.65 17.41
C SER A 132 -14.17 -11.65 16.53
N LEU A 133 -12.85 -11.54 16.67
CA LEU A 133 -12.05 -10.64 15.83
C LEU A 133 -12.12 -11.03 14.36
N THR A 134 -12.04 -12.33 14.07
CA THR A 134 -12.18 -12.84 12.70
C THR A 134 -13.55 -12.44 12.10
N GLY A 135 -14.62 -12.58 12.88
CA GLY A 135 -15.96 -12.13 12.47
C GLY A 135 -16.05 -10.63 12.21
N ILE A 136 -15.43 -9.80 13.07
CA ILE A 136 -15.38 -8.35 12.88
C ILE A 136 -14.63 -7.98 11.60
N VAL A 137 -13.46 -8.59 11.36
CA VAL A 137 -12.67 -8.33 10.14
C VAL A 137 -13.45 -8.69 8.88
N GLU A 138 -14.13 -9.83 8.88
CA GLU A 138 -14.93 -10.27 7.73
C GLU A 138 -16.15 -9.39 7.50
N TYR A 139 -16.80 -8.94 8.59
CA TYR A 139 -17.90 -7.99 8.51
C TYR A 139 -17.45 -6.63 7.95
N VAL A 140 -16.32 -6.09 8.45
CA VAL A 140 -15.74 -4.83 7.94
C VAL A 140 -15.36 -4.97 6.46
N ARG A 141 -14.79 -6.11 6.05
CA ARG A 141 -14.50 -6.39 4.64
C ARG A 141 -15.78 -6.38 3.80
N THR A 142 -16.85 -7.02 4.28
CA THR A 142 -18.16 -7.05 3.60
C THR A 142 -18.81 -5.67 3.53
N LEU A 143 -18.66 -4.84 4.57
CA LEU A 143 -19.13 -3.46 4.54
C LEU A 143 -18.32 -2.60 3.57
N ALA A 144 -17.01 -2.80 3.51
CA ALA A 144 -16.14 -2.06 2.60
C ALA A 144 -16.50 -2.34 1.13
N THR A 145 -16.82 -3.59 0.79
CA THR A 145 -17.30 -3.93 -0.57
C THR A 145 -18.67 -3.35 -0.89
N PHE A 146 -19.54 -3.17 0.11
CA PHE A 146 -20.86 -2.54 -0.09
C PHE A 146 -20.80 -1.01 -0.23
N VAL A 147 -19.90 -0.36 0.51
CA VAL A 147 -19.80 1.11 0.58
C VAL A 147 -18.85 1.68 -0.47
N ALA A 148 -17.84 0.94 -0.91
CA ALA A 148 -17.05 1.34 -2.05
C ALA A 148 -17.93 1.27 -3.32
N PRO A 149 -18.22 2.40 -3.99
CA PRO A 149 -18.82 2.33 -5.34
C PRO A 149 -17.89 1.46 -6.19
N HIS A 150 -18.46 0.57 -7.02
CA HIS A 150 -17.82 -0.44 -7.90
C HIS A 150 -16.52 -0.01 -8.62
N ASN A 151 -15.49 0.31 -7.85
CA ASN A 151 -14.09 0.32 -8.20
C ASN A 151 -13.48 -0.95 -7.61
N ASP A 152 -14.26 -2.03 -7.51
CA ASP A 152 -13.65 -3.35 -7.51
C ASP A 152 -12.75 -3.34 -8.74
N PRO A 153 -11.43 -3.51 -8.56
CA PRO A 153 -10.53 -3.59 -9.69
C PRO A 153 -11.08 -4.74 -10.53
N GLN A 154 -11.68 -4.39 -11.68
CA GLN A 154 -12.27 -5.37 -12.55
C GLN A 154 -11.23 -6.49 -12.74
N PRO A 155 -11.63 -7.77 -12.67
CA PRO A 155 -10.77 -8.86 -13.06
C PRO A 155 -10.06 -8.43 -14.33
N MET A 156 -8.73 -8.33 -14.28
CA MET A 156 -8.02 -7.98 -15.48
C MET A 156 -8.24 -9.13 -16.45
N ASP A 157 -8.84 -8.84 -17.60
CA ASP A 157 -9.06 -9.87 -18.59
C ASP A 157 -7.70 -10.41 -19.07
N GLU A 158 -7.66 -11.67 -19.51
CA GLU A 158 -6.41 -12.33 -19.89
C GLU A 158 -5.68 -11.60 -21.04
N ALA A 159 -6.42 -10.89 -21.90
CA ALA A 159 -5.85 -10.11 -23.00
C ALA A 159 -5.24 -8.78 -22.50
N ALA A 160 -5.85 -8.13 -21.50
CA ALA A 160 -5.35 -6.95 -20.82
C ALA A 160 -4.08 -7.29 -20.00
N PHE A 161 -4.07 -8.42 -19.30
CA PHE A 161 -2.88 -8.93 -18.63
C PHE A 161 -1.75 -9.20 -19.65
N ALA A 162 -2.06 -9.88 -20.76
CA ALA A 162 -1.10 -10.12 -21.83
C ALA A 162 -0.59 -8.82 -22.49
N ALA A 163 -1.39 -7.74 -22.45
CA ALA A 163 -0.99 -6.42 -22.94
C ALA A 163 -0.07 -5.65 -21.98
N LEU A 164 -0.01 -6.03 -20.69
CA LEU A 164 0.97 -5.50 -19.74
C LEU A 164 2.37 -6.06 -19.99
N HIS A 165 2.47 -7.25 -20.59
CA HIS A 165 3.74 -7.81 -21.01
C HIS A 165 4.21 -7.11 -22.28
N ASP A 166 5.30 -6.35 -22.16
CA ASP A 166 5.89 -5.74 -23.32
C ASP A 166 6.46 -6.81 -24.26
N LYS A 167 6.00 -6.82 -25.51
CA LYS A 167 6.60 -7.60 -26.58
C LYS A 167 7.77 -6.79 -27.13
N THR A 168 8.84 -6.69 -26.36
CA THR A 168 10.02 -5.91 -26.71
C THR A 168 10.68 -6.50 -27.96
N GLY A 169 10.31 -5.99 -29.14
CA GLY A 169 10.83 -6.41 -30.44
C GLY A 169 12.02 -5.59 -30.95
N GLN A 170 12.48 -4.60 -30.18
CA GLN A 170 13.66 -3.80 -30.54
C GLN A 170 14.85 -4.17 -29.65
N GLU A 171 15.90 -4.68 -30.29
CA GLU A 171 17.19 -4.94 -29.66
C GLU A 171 17.84 -3.60 -29.31
N VAL A 172 17.65 -3.15 -28.07
CA VAL A 172 18.33 -1.95 -27.56
C VAL A 172 19.71 -2.34 -27.08
N VAL A 173 20.75 -1.75 -27.68
CA VAL A 173 22.14 -1.90 -27.22
C VAL A 173 22.31 -1.05 -25.96
N PHE A 174 22.16 -1.68 -24.79
CA PHE A 174 22.36 -1.01 -23.50
C PHE A 174 23.79 -1.16 -23.00
N SER A 175 24.39 -0.04 -22.58
CA SER A 175 25.64 -0.01 -21.83
C SER A 175 25.44 0.85 -20.58
N PRO A 176 25.72 0.35 -19.37
CA PRO A 176 25.68 1.14 -18.14
C PRO A 176 26.58 2.39 -18.24
N LEU A 177 26.25 3.43 -17.47
CA LEU A 177 27.10 4.62 -17.36
C LEU A 177 28.49 4.26 -16.81
N SER A 178 29.54 4.79 -17.44
CA SER A 178 30.92 4.64 -16.96
C SER A 178 31.17 5.46 -15.69
N GLU A 179 32.23 5.13 -14.93
CA GLU A 179 32.61 5.91 -13.75
C GLU A 179 32.90 7.39 -14.08
N GLU A 180 33.45 7.65 -15.27
CA GLU A 180 33.71 9.01 -15.79
C GLU A 180 32.41 9.75 -16.09
N GLU A 181 31.43 9.08 -16.72
CA GLU A 181 30.09 9.63 -16.97
C GLU A 181 29.37 9.94 -15.66
N LEU A 182 29.45 9.05 -14.67
CA LEU A 182 28.85 9.24 -13.35
C LEU A 182 29.48 10.42 -12.61
N ALA A 183 30.81 10.53 -12.58
CA ALA A 183 31.51 11.66 -11.96
C ALA A 183 31.13 12.99 -12.62
N SER A 184 31.10 13.02 -13.95
CA SER A 184 30.71 14.21 -14.72
C SER A 184 29.24 14.60 -14.52
N ALA A 185 28.36 13.62 -14.33
CA ALA A 185 26.94 13.85 -14.10
C ALA A 185 26.65 14.41 -12.70
N GLN A 186 27.44 14.04 -11.69
CA GLN A 186 27.28 14.53 -10.32
C GLN A 186 27.48 16.05 -10.19
N GLU A 187 28.30 16.65 -11.07
CA GLU A 187 28.56 18.09 -11.08
C GLU A 187 27.40 18.91 -11.67
N LYS A 188 26.40 18.26 -12.27
CA LYS A 188 25.27 18.92 -12.94
C LYS A 188 24.00 18.87 -12.12
N GLU A 189 23.66 20.00 -11.48
CA GLU A 189 22.43 20.12 -10.67
C GLU A 189 21.16 19.73 -11.43
N GLY A 190 21.09 20.03 -12.74
CA GLY A 190 19.89 19.77 -13.56
C GLY A 190 19.55 18.29 -13.77
N ILE A 191 20.49 17.37 -13.58
CA ILE A 191 20.27 15.92 -13.75
C ILE A 191 20.45 15.12 -12.46
N LYS A 192 20.76 15.79 -11.34
CA LYS A 192 21.07 15.14 -10.06
C LYS A 192 19.99 14.15 -9.61
N THR A 193 18.72 14.55 -9.67
CA THR A 193 17.60 13.67 -9.29
C THR A 193 17.48 12.43 -10.18
N ILE A 194 17.74 12.56 -11.48
CA ILE A 194 17.71 11.42 -12.41
C ILE A 194 18.90 10.51 -12.16
N LEU A 195 20.08 11.09 -11.91
CA LEU A 195 21.29 10.37 -11.57
C LEU A 195 21.15 9.59 -10.26
N ASP A 196 20.59 10.20 -9.21
CA ASP A 196 20.36 9.53 -7.92
C ASP A 196 19.45 8.30 -8.11
N LYS A 197 18.37 8.44 -8.89
CA LYS A 197 17.46 7.34 -9.24
C LYS A 197 18.13 6.26 -10.09
N TYR A 198 18.96 6.67 -11.05
CA TYR A 198 19.74 5.75 -11.89
C TYR A 198 20.71 4.92 -11.03
N ILE A 199 21.47 5.57 -10.14
CA ILE A 199 22.45 4.91 -9.28
C ILE A 199 21.75 3.92 -8.35
N ASP A 200 20.62 4.33 -7.75
CA ASP A 200 19.81 3.46 -6.91
C ASP A 200 19.32 2.21 -7.66
N LEU A 201 18.71 2.41 -8.83
CA LEU A 201 18.19 1.30 -9.64
C LEU A 201 19.32 0.40 -10.17
N ASP A 202 20.44 0.95 -10.61
CA ASP A 202 21.60 0.19 -11.07
C ASP A 202 22.18 -0.67 -9.94
N ALA A 203 22.28 -0.12 -8.72
CA ALA A 203 22.75 -0.85 -7.55
C ALA A 203 21.80 -2.01 -7.20
N ARG A 204 20.48 -1.77 -7.18
CA ARG A 204 19.47 -2.81 -6.93
C ARG A 204 19.54 -3.93 -7.98
N LEU A 205 19.63 -3.60 -9.27
CA LEU A 205 19.72 -4.60 -10.33
C LEU A 205 21.07 -5.33 -10.34
N THR A 206 22.17 -4.65 -9.99
CA THR A 206 23.48 -5.31 -9.79
C THR A 206 23.42 -6.35 -8.68
N LYS A 207 22.76 -6.02 -7.57
CA LYS A 207 22.58 -6.95 -6.45
C LYS A 207 21.74 -8.15 -6.88
N LEU A 208 20.65 -7.92 -7.61
CA LEU A 208 19.82 -8.97 -8.19
C LEU A 208 20.63 -9.90 -9.11
N ASP A 209 21.44 -9.35 -10.02
CA ASP A 209 22.31 -10.14 -10.91
C ASP A 209 23.30 -11.02 -10.13
N GLN A 210 23.89 -10.47 -9.05
CA GLN A 210 24.81 -11.22 -8.20
C GLN A 210 24.12 -12.36 -7.44
N GLU A 211 22.89 -12.16 -6.99
CA GLU A 211 22.11 -13.19 -6.28
C GLU A 211 21.68 -14.32 -7.23
N ILE A 212 21.21 -13.97 -8.44
CA ILE A 212 20.91 -14.93 -9.51
C ILE A 212 22.16 -15.74 -9.88
N ALA A 213 23.31 -15.09 -10.06
CA ALA A 213 24.56 -15.75 -10.42
C ALA A 213 25.07 -16.72 -9.33
N ARG A 214 24.73 -16.48 -8.07
CA ARG A 214 25.05 -17.39 -6.94
C ARG A 214 24.09 -18.57 -6.83
N GLY A 215 23.03 -18.61 -7.65
CA GLY A 215 21.97 -19.62 -7.55
C GLY A 215 21.19 -19.53 -6.24
N GLN A 216 21.22 -18.37 -5.58
CA GLN A 216 20.42 -18.09 -4.40
C GLN A 216 19.12 -17.46 -4.87
N THR A 217 17.98 -17.84 -4.29
CA THR A 217 16.79 -17.02 -4.40
C THR A 217 17.10 -15.70 -3.69
N PRO A 218 16.98 -14.53 -4.36
CA PRO A 218 16.97 -13.25 -3.70
C PRO A 218 15.99 -13.31 -2.53
N TYR A 219 16.52 -13.26 -1.32
CA TYR A 219 15.77 -13.11 -0.09
C TYR A 219 16.37 -11.90 0.60
N ASN A 220 15.90 -10.69 0.28
CA ASN A 220 16.51 -9.52 0.88
C ASN A 220 15.61 -8.30 0.97
N SER A 221 15.47 -7.80 2.21
CA SER A 221 14.74 -6.58 2.59
C SER A 221 15.17 -5.32 1.84
N ASP A 222 16.31 -5.34 1.16
CA ASP A 222 16.88 -4.16 0.50
C ASP A 222 16.51 -4.07 -1.00
N LEU A 223 15.87 -5.10 -1.57
CA LEU A 223 15.44 -5.10 -2.98
C LEU A 223 14.01 -4.58 -3.16
N ASP A 224 13.56 -3.64 -2.33
CA ASP A 224 12.33 -2.86 -2.55
C ASP A 224 11.15 -3.74 -3.03
N GLU A 225 11.00 -4.89 -2.39
CA GLU A 225 10.23 -6.02 -2.90
C GLU A 225 8.73 -5.74 -2.75
N MET A 226 7.97 -5.93 -3.85
CA MET A 226 6.51 -5.77 -3.84
C MET A 226 5.81 -6.77 -2.91
N MET A 227 6.48 -7.88 -2.60
CA MET A 227 6.06 -8.90 -1.65
C MET A 227 7.31 -9.50 -1.00
N MET A 228 7.44 -9.46 0.33
CA MET A 228 8.59 -9.98 1.09
C MET A 228 8.70 -11.51 0.99
N MET A 229 9.10 -12.04 -0.17
CA MET A 229 9.12 -13.46 -0.50
C MET A 229 10.21 -13.76 -1.53
N ASP A 230 10.65 -15.02 -1.59
CA ASP A 230 11.70 -15.48 -2.51
C ASP A 230 11.39 -15.15 -3.99
N ILE A 231 12.38 -14.57 -4.70
CA ILE A 231 12.27 -14.24 -6.12
C ILE A 231 12.79 -15.40 -6.98
N GLU A 232 11.88 -16.26 -7.46
CA GLU A 232 12.24 -17.38 -8.34
C GLU A 232 12.38 -16.95 -9.81
N ILE A 233 11.42 -16.14 -10.29
CA ILE A 233 11.36 -15.66 -11.69
C ILE A 233 11.27 -14.13 -11.62
N PRO A 234 12.39 -13.40 -11.72
CA PRO A 234 12.39 -11.96 -11.53
C PRO A 234 11.67 -11.25 -12.68
N VAL A 235 10.84 -10.28 -12.32
CA VAL A 235 10.15 -9.37 -13.24
C VAL A 235 10.32 -7.94 -12.76
N LEU A 236 10.37 -7.00 -13.70
CA LEU A 236 10.35 -5.57 -13.44
C LEU A 236 8.94 -5.04 -13.68
N VAL A 237 8.40 -4.32 -12.70
CA VAL A 237 7.14 -3.60 -12.81
C VAL A 237 7.47 -2.12 -12.85
N VAL A 238 7.25 -1.47 -14.00
CA VAL A 238 7.58 -0.07 -14.23
C VAL A 238 6.32 0.71 -14.57
N LYS A 239 6.14 1.90 -13.96
CA LYS A 239 5.08 2.81 -14.36
C LYS A 239 5.54 3.55 -15.61
N MET A 240 4.70 3.54 -16.64
CA MET A 240 4.92 4.24 -17.90
C MET A 240 3.86 5.31 -18.11
N PHE A 241 4.24 6.40 -18.76
CA PHE A 241 3.33 7.48 -19.16
C PHE A 241 3.35 7.70 -20.66
N GLU A 242 2.21 8.10 -21.22
CA GLU A 242 2.02 8.30 -22.65
C GLU A 242 2.54 9.68 -23.08
N VAL A 243 3.56 9.72 -23.93
CA VAL A 243 4.13 10.97 -24.47
C VAL A 243 3.46 11.38 -25.78
N SER A 244 3.12 10.40 -26.60
CA SER A 244 2.27 10.52 -27.78
C SER A 244 1.51 9.20 -27.96
N PRO A 245 0.50 9.13 -28.85
CA PRO A 245 -0.21 7.87 -29.10
C PRO A 245 0.78 6.73 -29.36
N ASP A 246 0.65 5.66 -28.57
CA ASP A 246 1.50 4.45 -28.58
C ASP A 246 2.99 4.66 -28.21
N GLN A 247 3.41 5.86 -27.83
CA GLN A 247 4.76 6.14 -27.34
C GLN A 247 4.76 6.30 -25.81
N TRP A 248 5.22 5.25 -25.14
CA TRP A 248 5.28 5.17 -23.68
C TRP A 248 6.71 5.38 -23.18
N ARG A 249 6.87 6.13 -22.10
CA ARG A 249 8.17 6.35 -21.42
C ARG A 249 8.09 5.97 -19.96
N ALA A 250 9.21 5.55 -19.38
CA ALA A 250 9.26 5.17 -17.97
C ALA A 250 9.15 6.40 -17.07
N VAL A 251 8.36 6.30 -15.99
CA VAL A 251 8.33 7.31 -14.93
C VAL A 251 9.54 7.07 -14.02
N PRO A 252 10.46 8.04 -13.83
CA PRO A 252 11.67 7.83 -13.04
C PRO A 252 11.39 7.52 -11.57
N GLY A 253 12.06 6.51 -11.03
CA GLY A 253 11.98 6.04 -9.66
C GLY A 253 10.79 5.12 -9.38
N THR A 254 10.15 4.55 -10.41
CA THR A 254 8.94 3.73 -10.23
C THR A 254 9.17 2.25 -10.45
N THR A 255 10.32 1.84 -11.00
CA THR A 255 10.64 0.43 -11.22
C THR A 255 10.73 -0.32 -9.90
N LYS A 256 9.89 -1.34 -9.77
CA LYS A 256 9.90 -2.32 -8.68
C LYS A 256 10.30 -3.68 -9.20
N ILE A 257 11.02 -4.43 -8.36
CA ILE A 257 11.45 -5.80 -8.65
C ILE A 257 10.45 -6.72 -7.95
N SER A 258 9.97 -7.74 -8.66
CA SER A 258 9.00 -8.71 -8.14
C SER A 258 9.29 -10.11 -8.70
N CYS A 259 8.55 -11.11 -8.21
CA CYS A 259 8.51 -12.45 -8.76
C CYS A 259 7.27 -12.64 -9.65
N ASP A 260 7.43 -13.20 -10.86
CA ASP A 260 6.34 -13.43 -11.82
C ASP A 260 5.21 -14.26 -11.21
N ILE A 261 5.55 -15.37 -10.56
CA ILE A 261 4.56 -16.30 -9.98
C ILE A 261 3.68 -15.59 -8.93
N GLN A 262 4.30 -14.75 -8.09
CA GLN A 262 3.61 -14.05 -7.01
C GLN A 262 2.81 -12.87 -7.55
N LEU A 263 3.40 -12.12 -8.49
CA LEU A 263 2.73 -11.02 -9.16
C LEU A 263 1.51 -11.53 -9.93
N ASN A 264 1.60 -12.67 -10.61
CA ASN A 264 0.48 -13.28 -11.33
C ASN A 264 -0.60 -13.80 -10.40
N ARG A 265 -0.21 -14.36 -9.24
CA ARG A 265 -1.17 -14.73 -8.19
C ARG A 265 -1.90 -13.51 -7.65
N TRP A 266 -1.17 -12.41 -7.45
CA TRP A 266 -1.74 -11.15 -6.99
C TRP A 266 -2.67 -10.54 -8.04
N LEU A 267 -2.19 -10.46 -9.29
CA LEU A 267 -2.89 -9.91 -10.44
C LEU A 267 -3.94 -10.86 -11.04
N GLY A 268 -4.23 -11.97 -10.37
CA GLY A 268 -5.16 -12.99 -10.83
C GLY A 268 -6.59 -12.46 -10.99
N SER A 269 -7.56 -13.38 -11.02
CA SER A 269 -8.93 -13.12 -11.50
C SER A 269 -9.75 -12.07 -10.75
N GLU A 270 -9.21 -11.40 -9.73
CA GLU A 270 -9.97 -10.46 -8.89
C GLU A 270 -9.24 -9.15 -8.60
N ASN A 271 -8.02 -8.92 -9.14
CA ASN A 271 -7.22 -7.77 -8.70
C ASN A 271 -6.30 -7.18 -9.78
N ASN A 272 -6.74 -6.09 -10.38
CA ASN A 272 -5.97 -5.26 -11.31
C ASN A 272 -5.20 -4.11 -10.62
N SER A 273 -4.68 -4.30 -9.39
CA SER A 273 -3.95 -3.24 -8.68
C SER A 273 -2.49 -3.58 -8.44
N HIS A 274 -1.63 -2.56 -8.43
CA HIS A 274 -0.23 -2.70 -8.07
C HIS A 274 -0.09 -3.03 -6.57
N PRO A 275 0.61 -4.11 -6.16
CA PRO A 275 0.72 -4.56 -4.77
C PRO A 275 1.05 -3.51 -3.72
N THR A 276 1.96 -2.57 -4.03
CA THR A 276 2.44 -1.55 -3.08
C THR A 276 1.64 -0.25 -3.14
N THR A 277 1.48 0.34 -4.32
CA THR A 277 0.81 1.64 -4.50
C THR A 277 -0.72 1.54 -4.53
N ARG A 278 -1.27 0.34 -4.77
CA ARG A 278 -2.70 0.07 -4.96
C ARG A 278 -3.34 0.83 -6.14
N GLU A 279 -2.53 1.39 -7.03
CA GLU A 279 -2.98 1.97 -8.28
C GLU A 279 -3.40 0.87 -9.26
N PRO A 280 -4.37 1.10 -10.16
CA PRO A 280 -4.70 0.16 -11.23
C PRO A 280 -3.50 -0.11 -12.14
N MET A 281 -3.33 -1.34 -12.65
CA MET A 281 -2.20 -1.67 -13.53
C MET A 281 -2.34 -1.04 -14.93
N ASP A 282 -3.55 -0.96 -15.47
CA ASP A 282 -3.86 -0.46 -16.82
C ASP A 282 -4.21 1.03 -16.87
N ASN A 283 -4.65 1.62 -15.76
CA ASN A 283 -5.04 3.02 -15.64
C ASN A 283 -4.54 3.62 -14.31
N ALA A 284 -3.23 3.67 -14.16
CA ALA A 284 -2.56 4.20 -12.97
C ALA A 284 -2.77 5.72 -12.87
N ASN A 285 -2.51 6.29 -11.69
CA ASN A 285 -2.70 7.72 -11.45
C ASN A 285 -1.91 8.57 -12.46
N PRO A 286 -2.51 9.59 -13.10
CA PRO A 286 -1.83 10.40 -14.11
C PRO A 286 -0.48 10.96 -13.66
N HIS A 287 0.46 11.02 -14.59
CA HIS A 287 1.76 11.68 -14.39
C HIS A 287 1.82 12.87 -15.33
N GLU A 288 1.89 14.09 -14.77
CA GLU A 288 1.84 15.34 -15.56
C GLU A 288 0.61 15.43 -16.47
N ASP A 289 -0.56 15.08 -15.95
CA ASP A 289 -1.83 15.04 -16.68
C ASP A 289 -1.86 14.08 -17.89
N LYS A 290 -0.86 13.19 -18.00
CA LYS A 290 -0.80 12.15 -19.04
C LYS A 290 -1.27 10.81 -18.50
N ASN A 291 -1.84 10.00 -19.39
CA ASN A 291 -2.24 8.63 -19.10
C ASN A 291 -1.05 7.81 -18.64
N THR A 292 -1.27 6.95 -17.66
CA THR A 292 -0.22 6.05 -17.16
C THR A 292 -0.71 4.63 -17.02
N LYS A 293 0.21 3.69 -17.19
CA LYS A 293 -0.01 2.26 -16.96
C LYS A 293 1.25 1.64 -16.39
N TYR A 294 1.11 0.54 -15.68
CA TYR A 294 2.21 -0.32 -15.33
C TYR A 294 2.52 -1.29 -16.47
N VAL A 295 3.79 -1.65 -16.62
CA VAL A 295 4.26 -2.63 -17.59
C VAL A 295 5.11 -3.64 -16.85
N ILE A 296 4.89 -4.93 -17.15
CA ILE A 296 5.60 -6.05 -16.56
C ILE A 296 6.60 -6.56 -17.59
N THR A 297 7.89 -6.55 -17.24
CA THR A 297 8.96 -7.00 -18.13
C THR A 297 9.74 -8.13 -17.45
N PRO A 298 9.83 -9.33 -18.07
CA PRO A 298 10.70 -10.38 -17.57
C PRO A 298 12.14 -9.89 -17.44
N TYR A 299 12.78 -10.16 -16.31
CA TYR A 299 14.14 -9.73 -16.05
C TYR A 299 15.14 -10.84 -16.37
N THR A 300 16.03 -10.57 -17.32
CA THR A 300 17.20 -11.42 -17.62
C THR A 300 18.52 -10.70 -17.40
N SER A 301 18.53 -9.38 -17.60
CA SER A 301 19.70 -8.51 -17.37
C SER A 301 19.27 -7.05 -17.28
N LYS A 302 20.18 -6.17 -16.84
CA LYS A 302 19.92 -4.73 -16.70
C LYS A 302 19.33 -4.04 -17.93
N LYS A 303 19.59 -4.53 -19.14
CA LYS A 303 19.06 -3.98 -20.39
C LYS A 303 17.53 -4.07 -20.49
N ASP A 304 16.92 -4.97 -19.73
CA ASP A 304 15.47 -5.18 -19.72
C ASP A 304 14.76 -4.08 -18.89
N SER A 305 15.52 -3.31 -18.10
CA SER A 305 15.01 -2.16 -17.36
C SER A 305 14.88 -0.94 -18.26
N LYS A 306 13.66 -0.69 -18.77
CA LYS A 306 13.36 0.52 -19.56
C LYS A 306 13.75 1.81 -18.84
N GLU A 307 13.45 1.91 -17.55
CA GLU A 307 13.79 3.10 -16.76
C GLU A 307 15.30 3.33 -16.72
N LEU A 308 16.10 2.27 -16.50
CA LEU A 308 17.55 2.38 -16.45
C LEU A 308 18.14 2.78 -17.80
N VAL A 309 17.65 2.17 -18.88
CA VAL A 309 18.06 2.47 -20.27
C VAL A 309 17.73 3.92 -20.63
N GLU A 310 16.48 4.35 -20.40
CA GLU A 310 16.06 5.72 -20.69
C GLU A 310 16.82 6.75 -19.85
N ALA A 311 17.07 6.45 -18.56
CA ALA A 311 17.83 7.33 -17.68
C ALA A 311 19.30 7.47 -18.13
N ALA A 312 19.96 6.38 -18.52
CA ALA A 312 21.33 6.43 -19.06
C ALA A 312 21.41 7.27 -20.33
N ASP A 313 20.47 7.08 -21.27
CA ASP A 313 20.41 7.85 -22.51
C ASP A 313 20.17 9.34 -22.27
N LEU A 314 19.32 9.68 -21.30
CA LEU A 314 19.07 11.07 -20.93
C LEU A 314 20.31 11.71 -20.30
N ILE A 315 20.96 11.03 -19.36
CA ILE A 315 22.19 11.51 -18.73
C ILE A 315 23.26 11.76 -19.78
N ARG A 316 23.48 10.81 -20.70
CA ARG A 316 24.42 10.97 -21.82
C ARG A 316 24.12 12.16 -22.72
N LYS A 317 22.84 12.36 -23.07
CA LYS A 317 22.41 13.53 -23.86
C LYS A 317 22.71 14.84 -23.14
N GLU A 318 22.48 14.91 -21.83
CA GLU A 318 22.78 16.10 -21.02
C GLU A 318 24.29 16.30 -20.80
N LEU A 319 25.07 15.22 -20.79
CA LEU A 319 26.54 15.27 -20.80
C LEU A 319 27.07 15.86 -22.12
N ALA A 320 26.62 15.33 -23.26
CA ALA A 320 27.04 15.74 -24.59
C ALA A 320 26.68 17.19 -24.95
N LYS A 321 25.56 17.73 -24.42
CA LYS A 321 25.18 19.15 -24.62
C LYS A 321 26.24 20.15 -24.14
N VAL A 322 27.10 19.75 -23.21
CA VAL A 322 28.13 20.64 -22.63
C VAL A 322 29.43 20.60 -23.42
N GLU A 323 29.76 19.48 -24.08
CA GLU A 323 30.98 19.37 -24.90
C GLU A 323 30.94 20.22 -26.18
N VAL A 324 29.78 20.68 -26.64
CA VAL A 324 29.63 21.51 -27.86
C VAL A 324 29.77 23.02 -27.57
N SER A 325 30.27 23.41 -26.40
CA SER A 325 30.51 24.83 -26.09
C SER A 325 32.01 25.17 -26.06
N LEU A 326 32.54 25.68 -27.18
CA LEU A 326 33.65 26.66 -27.33
C LEU A 326 33.87 26.97 -28.84
N PRO A 327 34.20 28.20 -29.30
CA PRO A 327 34.72 29.36 -28.55
C PRO A 327 33.86 30.64 -28.62
N GLU A 328 34.13 31.54 -27.68
CA GLU A 328 33.91 33.00 -27.66
C GLU A 328 32.91 33.63 -28.66
N ALA A 329 31.67 33.88 -28.21
CA ALA A 329 30.92 35.09 -28.61
C ALA A 329 29.77 35.38 -27.62
N GLY A 330 29.91 36.46 -26.87
CA GLY A 330 28.78 37.21 -26.30
C GLY A 330 28.17 36.68 -25.00
N LEU A 331 28.63 37.23 -23.88
CA LEU A 331 27.88 37.28 -22.62
C LEU A 331 26.46 37.82 -22.88
N GLY A 332 25.43 37.01 -22.67
CA GLY A 332 24.05 37.52 -22.69
C GLY A 332 22.89 36.53 -22.52
N VAL A 333 23.06 35.23 -22.77
CA VAL A 333 21.88 34.35 -22.97
C VAL A 333 21.89 33.05 -22.13
N VAL A 334 22.47 33.05 -20.92
CA VAL A 334 22.54 31.82 -20.09
C VAL A 334 21.43 31.71 -19.03
N LYS A 335 20.51 32.68 -18.92
CA LYS A 335 19.39 32.58 -17.96
C LYS A 335 18.09 31.94 -18.48
N GLY A 336 18.05 31.50 -19.75
CA GLY A 336 16.82 30.99 -20.39
C GLY A 336 16.68 29.46 -20.47
N VAL A 337 17.72 28.68 -20.14
CA VAL A 337 17.75 27.24 -20.46
C VAL A 337 17.32 26.35 -19.29
N SER A 338 17.61 26.73 -18.03
CA SER A 338 17.10 25.97 -16.87
C SER A 338 15.57 26.04 -16.77
N SER A 339 14.96 27.16 -17.20
CA SER A 339 13.51 27.30 -17.26
C SER A 339 12.88 26.42 -18.34
N LEU A 340 13.60 26.10 -19.42
CA LEU A 340 13.07 25.36 -20.56
C LEU A 340 13.13 23.84 -20.34
N VAL A 341 14.15 23.34 -19.63
CA VAL A 341 14.21 21.96 -19.14
C VAL A 341 13.19 21.73 -18.02
N ASN A 342 13.05 22.68 -17.09
CA ASN A 342 11.98 22.61 -16.06
C ASN A 342 10.58 22.80 -16.65
N GLN A 343 10.38 23.60 -17.72
CA GLN A 343 9.08 23.75 -18.38
C GLN A 343 8.70 22.53 -19.24
N MET A 344 9.67 21.83 -19.84
CA MET A 344 9.38 20.63 -20.65
C MET A 344 9.19 19.35 -19.83
N PHE A 345 9.69 19.29 -18.58
CA PHE A 345 9.68 18.07 -17.75
C PHE A 345 9.10 18.24 -16.33
N PHE A 346 8.72 19.45 -15.89
CA PHE A 346 8.19 19.67 -14.54
C PHE A 346 7.12 20.78 -14.50
N GLY A 347 6.23 20.80 -15.51
CA GLY A 347 5.02 21.65 -15.64
C GLY A 347 4.85 22.80 -14.63
N GLN A 348 4.90 24.04 -15.14
CA GLN A 348 4.67 25.27 -14.39
C GLN A 348 3.39 25.19 -13.53
N GLY A 349 3.52 25.17 -12.20
CA GLY A 349 2.41 25.38 -11.29
C GLY A 349 1.82 26.77 -11.52
N VAL A 350 0.72 26.85 -12.27
CA VAL A 350 -0.07 28.07 -12.44
C VAL A 350 -0.77 28.34 -11.11
N VAL A 351 -0.10 29.07 -10.23
CA VAL A 351 -0.78 29.75 -9.12
C VAL A 351 -1.62 30.85 -9.77
N SER A 352 -2.91 30.58 -10.01
CA SER A 352 -3.88 31.64 -10.27
C SER A 352 -4.13 32.40 -8.95
N PRO A 353 -3.82 33.69 -8.85
CA PRO A 353 -4.33 34.49 -7.75
C PRO A 353 -5.79 34.82 -8.05
N ALA A 354 -6.71 34.10 -7.41
CA ALA A 354 -8.09 34.53 -7.35
C ALA A 354 -8.15 35.87 -6.60
N THR A 355 -8.40 36.94 -7.35
CA THR A 355 -8.69 38.27 -6.84
C THR A 355 -10.05 38.25 -6.15
N PRO A 356 -10.19 38.74 -4.90
CA PRO A 356 -11.50 38.88 -4.29
C PRO A 356 -12.20 40.11 -4.86
N THR A 357 -13.21 39.90 -5.70
CA THR A 357 -14.15 40.97 -6.07
C THR A 357 -15.03 41.27 -4.85
N ALA A 358 -14.76 42.41 -4.22
CA ALA A 358 -15.67 43.02 -3.27
C ALA A 358 -16.93 43.49 -4.00
N THR A 359 -18.08 42.90 -3.69
CA THR A 359 -19.38 43.47 -4.06
C THR A 359 -19.98 44.11 -2.82
N GLN A 360 -19.89 45.44 -2.76
CA GLN A 360 -20.73 46.26 -1.89
C GLN A 360 -22.11 46.45 -2.52
N GLY A 361 -23.15 46.43 -1.67
CA GLY A 361 -24.28 47.34 -1.78
C GLY A 361 -25.58 46.80 -2.39
N TYR A 362 -26.58 46.57 -1.55
CA TYR A 362 -27.72 47.46 -1.28
C TYR A 362 -29.04 46.68 -1.08
N THR A 363 -29.61 46.85 0.11
CA THR A 363 -31.03 46.67 0.48
C THR A 363 -31.91 47.73 -0.21
N PRO A 364 -33.22 47.52 -0.38
CA PRO A 364 -34.20 47.64 0.72
C PRO A 364 -34.80 46.32 1.19
#